data_AF-A0A976LQY9-F1
#
_entry.id   AF-A0A976LQY9-F1
#
_cell.length_a   1.000
_cell.length_b   1.000
_cell.length_c   1.000
_cell.angle_alpha   90.00
_cell.angle_beta   90.00
_cell.angle_gamma   90.00
#
_symmetry.space_group_name_H-M   'P 1'
#
loop_
_entity.id
_entity.type
_entity.pdbx_description
1 polymer ?
#
loop_
_entity_poly.entity_id
_entity_poly.type
_entity_poly.pdbx_seq_one_letter_code
_entity_poly.pdbx_strand_id
1 'polypeptide(L)' 'MVEPIKWELHKFDTVENKITVIDSLSKKEKTYHVPDATHAILKDDVLYVSTSDNKVMRVCIHDDSREILSIEEYKNLDL' A
#
# COMPACT_ATOMS: atom_id res chain seq x y z
N MET A 1 3.20 -5.81 26.02
CA MET A 1 4.04 -4.89 25.22
C MET A 1 3.85 -5.30 23.77
N VAL A 2 3.22 -4.44 22.95
CA VAL A 2 3.10 -4.71 21.51
C VAL A 2 4.39 -4.21 20.88
N GLU A 3 5.15 -5.08 20.24
CA GLU A 3 6.37 -4.68 19.54
C GLU A 3 6.00 -3.67 18.43
N PRO A 4 6.84 -2.65 18.19
CA PRO A 4 6.58 -1.68 17.15
C PRO A 4 6.66 -2.38 15.79
N ILE A 5 5.50 -2.68 15.19
CA ILE A 5 5.45 -3.21 13.83
C ILE A 5 5.96 -2.11 12.90
N LYS A 6 6.92 -2.47 12.03
CA LYS A 6 7.48 -1.54 11.05
C LYS A 6 7.38 -2.17 9.67
N TRP A 7 6.26 -1.88 9.00
CA TRP A 7 6.02 -2.31 7.63
C TRP A 7 6.88 -1.52 6.65
N GLU A 8 7.39 -2.20 5.64
CA GLU A 8 8.20 -1.63 4.57
C GLU A 8 7.75 -2.20 3.22
N LEU A 9 7.85 -1.40 2.15
CA LEU A 9 7.59 -1.88 0.79
C LEU A 9 8.70 -2.86 0.39
N HIS A 10 8.36 -4.12 0.16
CA HIS A 10 9.34 -5.17 -0.13
C HIS A 10 9.51 -5.44 -1.62
N LYS A 11 8.40 -5.64 -2.33
CA LYS A 11 8.39 -5.93 -3.77
C LYS A 11 7.23 -5.19 -4.44
N PHE A 12 7.49 -4.64 -5.62
CA PHE A 12 6.45 -4.15 -6.52
C PHE A 12 6.62 -4.82 -7.89
N ASP A 13 5.64 -5.63 -8.27
CA ASP A 13 5.58 -6.36 -9.52
C ASP A 13 4.42 -5.83 -10.36
N THR A 14 4.75 -4.93 -11.30
CA THR A 14 3.78 -4.30 -12.20
C THR A 14 3.27 -5.25 -13.28
N VAL A 15 3.98 -6.37 -13.55
CA VAL A 15 3.54 -7.36 -14.55
C VAL A 15 2.47 -8.25 -13.95
N GLU A 16 2.66 -8.69 -12.70
CA GLU A 16 1.69 -9.52 -11.97
C GLU A 16 0.66 -8.70 -11.18
N ASN A 17 0.72 -7.38 -11.22
CA ASN A 17 -0.13 -6.48 -10.43
C ASN A 17 -0.06 -6.76 -8.93
N LYS A 18 1.13 -7.07 -8.40
CA LYS A 18 1.34 -7.45 -7.00
C LYS A 18 2.24 -6.46 -6.28
N ILE A 19 1.84 -6.09 -5.08
CA ILE A 19 2.64 -5.29 -4.15
C ILE A 19 2.78 -6.07 -2.85
N THR A 20 4.02 -6.33 -2.45
CA THR A 20 4.36 -7.02 -1.21
C THR A 20 4.94 -6.04 -0.22
N VAL A 21 4.38 -6.03 0.98
CA VAL A 21 4.92 -5.34 2.16
C VAL A 21 5.44 -6.37 3.14
N ILE A 22 6.52 -6.02 3.86
CA ILE A 22 7.15 -6.87 4.86
C ILE A 22 7.23 -6.15 6.19
N ASP A 23 6.91 -6.84 7.28
CA ASP A 23 7.25 -6.40 8.62
C ASP A 23 8.74 -6.66 8.82
N SER A 24 9.51 -5.59 8.93
CA SER A 24 10.97 -5.65 9.06
C SER A 24 11.44 -6.42 10.30
N LEU A 25 10.61 -6.53 11.35
CA LEU A 25 10.93 -7.26 12.58
C LEU A 25 10.54 -8.73 12.49
N SER A 26 9.25 -9.02 12.29
CA SER A 26 8.73 -10.39 12.29
C SER A 26 8.99 -11.15 10.99
N LYS A 27 9.43 -10.45 9.94
CA LYS A 27 9.55 -10.97 8.56
C LYS A 27 8.23 -11.47 7.99
N LYS A 28 7.10 -11.08 8.58
CA LYS A 28 5.78 -11.37 8.04
C LYS A 28 5.57 -10.57 6.76
N GLU A 29 5.10 -11.24 5.72
CA GLU A 29 4.78 -10.59 4.44
C GLU A 29 3.27 -10.52 4.23
N LYS A 30 2.83 -9.47 3.54
CA LYS A 30 1.49 -9.35 2.98
C LYS A 30 1.61 -8.94 1.52
N THR A 31 0.89 -9.63 0.65
CA THR A 31 0.85 -9.34 -0.78
C THR A 31 -0.54 -8.91 -1.19
N TYR A 32 -0.62 -7.76 -1.84
CA TYR A 32 -1.85 -7.18 -2.37
C TYR A 32 -1.84 -7.25 -3.88
N HIS A 33 -2.93 -7.77 -4.44
CA HIS A 33 -3.18 -7.67 -5.87
C HIS A 33 -3.93 -6.36 -6.16
N VAL A 34 -3.28 -5.49 -6.94
CA VAL A 34 -3.80 -4.18 -7.35
C VAL A 34 -3.67 -4.06 -8.86
N PRO A 35 -4.75 -4.33 -9.62
CA PRO A 35 -4.74 -4.22 -11.07
C PRO A 35 -4.28 -2.84 -11.53
N ASP A 36 -3.48 -2.80 -12.58
CA ASP A 36 -3.02 -1.59 -13.25
C ASP A 36 -2.24 -0.63 -12.33
N ALA A 37 -1.62 -1.16 -11.28
CA ALA A 37 -0.77 -0.39 -10.38
C ALA A 37 0.46 0.16 -11.11
N THR A 38 0.65 1.48 -11.02
CA THR A 38 1.77 2.20 -11.64
C THR A 38 2.79 2.67 -10.61
N HIS A 39 2.34 2.94 -9.39
CA HIS A 39 3.19 3.41 -8.30
C HIS A 39 2.63 2.99 -6.94
N ALA A 40 3.49 2.79 -5.95
CA ALA A 40 3.09 2.43 -4.60
C ALA A 40 3.98 3.11 -3.55
N ILE A 41 3.36 3.69 -2.52
CA ILE A 41 4.04 4.31 -1.39
C ILE A 41 3.45 3.74 -0.11
N LEU A 42 4.30 3.47 0.87
CA LEU A 42 3.89 3.07 2.20
C LEU A 42 4.14 4.20 3.19
N LYS A 43 3.09 4.66 3.88
CA LYS A 43 3.19 5.68 4.93
C LYS A 43 2.22 5.36 6.07
N ASP A 44 2.70 5.41 7.31
CA ASP A 44 1.90 5.21 8.52
C ASP A 44 1.02 3.94 8.48
N ASP A 45 1.60 2.81 8.07
CA ASP A 45 0.94 1.51 7.88
C ASP A 45 -0.20 1.49 6.85
N VAL A 46 -0.26 2.52 6.00
CA VAL A 46 -1.19 2.63 4.88
C VAL A 46 -0.41 2.58 3.57
N LEU A 47 -0.78 1.62 2.74
CA LEU A 47 -0.26 1.47 1.39
C LEU A 47 -1.14 2.29 0.43
N TYR A 48 -0.55 3.28 -0.22
CA TYR A 48 -1.16 4.07 -1.27
C TYR A 48 -0.65 3.57 -2.62
N VAL A 49 -1.57 3.23 -3.52
CA VAL A 49 -1.26 2.67 -4.83
C VAL A 49 -1.93 3.50 -5.90
N SER A 50 -1.14 4.15 -6.73
CA SER A 50 -1.65 4.83 -7.92
C SER A 50 -1.87 3.81 -9.03
N THR A 51 -3.00 3.92 -9.72
CA THR A 51 -3.38 3.06 -10.84
C THR A 51 -3.37 3.85 -12.16
N SER A 52 -3.31 3.15 -13.29
CA SER A 52 -3.26 3.78 -14.62
C SER A 52 -4.52 4.56 -15.00
N ASP A 53 -5.64 4.32 -14.31
CA ASP A 53 -6.92 5.01 -14.48
C ASP A 53 -7.03 6.30 -13.65
N ASN A 54 -5.90 6.85 -13.18
CA ASN A 54 -5.83 8.08 -12.39
C ASN A 54 -6.58 8.00 -11.05
N LYS A 55 -6.66 6.81 -10.45
CA LYS A 55 -7.18 6.63 -9.09
C LYS A 55 -6.04 6.28 -8.14
N VAL A 56 -6.31 6.46 -6.85
CA VAL A 56 -5.41 5.99 -5.80
C VAL A 56 -6.17 5.02 -4.93
N MET A 57 -5.70 3.78 -4.87
CA MET A 57 -6.17 2.83 -3.88
C MET A 57 -5.39 2.98 -2.59
N ARG A 58 -6.11 3.17 -1.49
CA ARG A 58 -5.59 3.17 -0.14
C ARG A 58 -5.87 1.80 0.49
N VAL A 59 -4.86 1.19 1.09
CA VAL A 59 -4.97 -0.10 1.78
C VAL A 59 -4.39 0.03 3.18
N CYS A 60 -5.20 -0.20 4.21
CA CYS A 60 -4.73 -0.27 5.58
C CYS A 60 -4.14 -1.66 5.84
N ILE A 61 -2.86 -1.72 6.25
CA ILE A 61 -2.18 -3.01 6.40
C ILE A 61 -2.71 -3.81 7.60
N HIS A 62 -3.24 -3.15 8.62
CA HIS A 62 -3.67 -3.84 9.86
C HIS A 62 -4.92 -4.68 9.68
N ASP A 63 -5.91 -4.17 8.95
CA ASP A 63 -7.23 -4.79 8.77
C ASP A 63 -7.54 -5.18 7.31
N ASP A 64 -6.59 -4.95 6.39
CA ASP A 64 -6.72 -5.21 4.96
C ASP A 64 -7.88 -4.44 4.29
N SER A 65 -8.40 -3.38 4.94
CA SER A 65 -9.44 -2.51 4.38
C SER A 65 -8.91 -1.72 3.19
N ARG A 66 -9.82 -1.47 2.23
CA ARG A 66 -9.48 -0.83 0.95
C ARG A 66 -10.46 0.28 0.63
N GLU A 67 -9.93 1.36 0.11
CA GLU A 67 -10.68 2.53 -0.30
C GLU A 67 -10.09 3.07 -1.61
N ILE A 68 -10.94 3.54 -2.50
CA ILE A 68 -10.49 4.20 -3.74
C ILE A 68 -10.72 5.69 -3.55
N LEU A 69 -9.63 6.44 -3.60
CA LEU A 69 -9.61 7.89 -3.51
C LEU A 69 -9.52 8.49 -4.91
N SER A 70 -10.24 9.59 -5.10
CA SER A 70 -9.96 10.52 -6.20
C SER A 70 -8.60 11.21 -5.99
N ILE A 71 -8.03 11.74 -7.07
CA ILE A 71 -6.78 12.54 -6.98
C ILE A 71 -6.97 13.77 -6.08
N GLU A 72 -8.17 14.35 -6.01
CA GLU A 72 -8.45 15.50 -5.14
C GLU A 72 -8.37 15.12 -3.67
N GLU A 73 -8.94 13.97 -3.29
CA GLU A 73 -8.84 13.43 -1.94
C GLU A 73 -7.39 13.08 -1.60
N TYR A 74 -6.65 12.48 -2.54
CA TYR A 74 -5.24 12.15 -2.35
C TYR A 74 -4.36 13.39 -2.14
N LYS A 75 -4.58 14.47 -2.89
CA LYS A 75 -3.83 15.74 -2.75
C LYS A 75 -4.02 16.42 -1.40
N ASN A 76 -5.16 16.17 -0.75
CA ASN A 76 -5.43 16.68 0.59
C ASN A 76 -4.82 15.82 1.70
N LEU A 77 -4.23 14.67 1.36
CA LEU A 77 -3.44 13.88 2.30
C LEU A 77 -2.03 14.50 2.39
N ASP A 78 -1.63 14.88 3.60
CA ASP A 78 -0.28 15.36 3.90
C ASP A 78 0.68 14.15 3.91
N LEU A 79 1.00 13.63 2.71
CA LEU A 79 1.83 12.44 2.45
C LEU A 79 3.32 12.78 2.31
#